data_AF-A0A969X3M8-F1
#
_entry.id   AF-A0A969X3M8-F1
#
_cell.length_a   1.000
_cell.length_b   1.000
_cell.length_c   1.000
_cell.angle_alpha   90.00
_cell.angle_beta   90.00
_cell.angle_gamma   90.00
#
_symmetry.space_group_name_H-M   'P 1'
#
loop_
_entity.id
_entity.type
_entity.pdbx_description
1 polymer ?
#
loop_
_entity_poly.entity_id
_entity_poly.type
_entity_poly.pdbx_seq_one_letter_code
_entity_poly.pdbx_strand_id
1 'polypeptide(L)' 'VTSKPAEVRMGKGKGAPEGFVARVTPGRIIFEAEGVSFDLAKEALRLAAQKLPIKTKFIVRHDYDYNK' A
#
# COMPACT_ATOMS: atom_id res chain seq x y z
N VAL A 1 -9.46 11.16 5.58
CA VAL A 1 -8.58 12.22 6.11
C VAL A 1 -9.26 13.55 5.85
N THR A 2 -9.30 14.44 6.84
CA THR A 2 -9.91 15.78 6.75
C THR A 2 -8.87 16.82 7.10
N SER A 3 -8.89 17.98 6.46
CA SER A 3 -7.97 19.08 6.78
C SER A 3 -8.69 20.42 6.82
N LYS A 4 -8.08 21.36 7.55
CA LYS A 4 -8.51 22.76 7.56
C LYS A 4 -7.68 23.53 6.53
N PRO A 5 -8.28 24.52 5.84
CA PRO A 5 -7.54 25.39 4.94
C PRO A 5 -6.35 26.06 5.65
N ALA A 6 -5.32 26.41 4.89
CA ALA A 6 -4.25 27.26 5.41
C ALA A 6 -4.82 28.61 5.89
N GLU A 7 -4.11 29.27 6.80
CA GLU A 7 -4.40 30.64 7.27
C GLU A 7 -5.64 30.80 8.18
N VAL A 8 -6.35 29.72 8.55
CA VAL A 8 -7.47 29.79 9.51
C VAL A 8 -7.01 29.52 10.95
N ARG A 9 -7.59 30.24 11.92
CA ARG A 9 -7.39 29.96 13.35
C ARG A 9 -8.04 28.64 13.77
N MET A 10 -7.58 28.07 14.87
CA MET A 10 -8.17 26.87 15.49
C MET A 10 -9.63 27.09 15.93
N GLY A 11 -10.39 26.01 16.09
CA GLY A 11 -11.84 26.04 16.39
C GLY A 11 -12.74 25.90 15.15
N LYS A 12 -14.03 26.24 15.26
CA LYS A 12 -15.05 26.19 14.18
C LYS A 12 -15.32 24.80 13.56
N GLY A 13 -15.12 23.73 14.32
CA GLY A 13 -15.44 22.37 13.90
C GLY A 13 -14.35 21.66 13.10
N LYS A 14 -14.71 20.54 12.47
CA LYS A 14 -13.83 19.69 11.67
C LYS A 14 -13.71 20.24 10.24
N GLY A 15 -12.53 20.09 9.64
CA GLY A 15 -12.30 20.50 8.25
C GLY A 15 -13.00 19.60 7.24
N ALA A 16 -12.97 20.00 5.97
CA ALA A 16 -13.54 19.23 4.87
C ALA A 16 -12.74 17.93 4.62
N PRO A 17 -13.36 16.87 4.08
CA PRO A 17 -12.63 15.69 3.61
C PRO A 17 -11.66 16.02 2.48
N GLU A 18 -10.40 15.60 2.61
CA GLU A 18 -9.36 15.76 1.57
C GLU A 18 -9.03 14.46 0.85
N GLY A 19 -9.31 13.31 1.46
CA GLY A 19 -9.00 12.03 0.84
C GLY A 19 -9.34 10.83 1.71
N PHE A 20 -9.12 9.66 1.16
CA PHE A 20 -9.35 8.38 1.80
C PHE A 20 -8.04 7.72 2.19
N VAL A 21 -8.08 6.90 3.22
CA VAL A 21 -6.93 6.12 3.69
C VAL A 21 -7.38 4.71 4.02
N ALA A 22 -6.48 3.76 3.80
CA ALA A 22 -6.64 2.39 4.26
C ALA A 22 -5.71 2.16 5.47
N ARG A 23 -6.25 1.55 6.53
CA ARG A 23 -5.45 1.17 7.70
C ARG A 23 -4.71 -0.13 7.40
N VAL A 24 -3.38 -0.09 7.41
CA VAL A 24 -2.52 -1.26 7.17
C VAL A 24 -1.77 -1.60 8.47
N THR A 25 -1.86 -2.85 8.90
CA THR A 25 -1.13 -3.40 10.06
C THR A 25 -0.01 -4.34 9.59
N PRO A 26 1.05 -4.55 10.39
CA PRO A 26 2.09 -5.52 10.06
C PRO A 26 1.51 -6.91 9.77
N GLY A 27 2.06 -7.59 8.76
CA GLY A 27 1.59 -8.91 8.31
C GLY A 27 0.43 -8.89 7.31
N ARG A 28 -0.14 -7.72 6.99
CA ARG A 28 -1.19 -7.59 5.97
C ARG A 28 -0.62 -7.74 4.55
N ILE A 29 -1.23 -8.61 3.73
CA ILE A 29 -1.00 -8.64 2.27
C ILE A 29 -1.72 -7.44 1.63
N ILE A 30 -1.00 -6.67 0.80
CA ILE A 30 -1.49 -5.43 0.18
C ILE A 30 -1.82 -5.62 -1.30
N PHE A 31 -0.96 -6.36 -2.00
CA PHE A 31 -1.10 -6.67 -3.42
C PHE A 31 -0.79 -8.15 -3.66
N GLU A 32 -1.44 -8.72 -4.67
CA GLU A 32 -1.21 -10.07 -5.16
C GLU A 32 -1.02 -10.03 -6.68
N ALA A 33 -0.22 -10.96 -7.21
CA ALA A 33 0.04 -11.07 -8.64
C ALA A 33 -0.05 -12.54 -9.06
N GLU A 34 -0.71 -12.79 -10.18
CA GLU A 34 -0.93 -14.11 -10.78
C GLU A 34 -0.87 -13.98 -12.30
N GLY A 35 -0.59 -15.08 -13.01
CA GLY A 35 -0.58 -15.11 -14.49
C GLY A 35 0.67 -14.49 -15.13
N VAL A 36 1.73 -14.26 -14.36
CA VAL A 36 3.02 -13.72 -14.82
C VAL A 36 4.17 -14.57 -14.27
N SER A 37 5.34 -14.50 -14.92
CA SER A 37 6.54 -15.18 -14.43
C SER A 37 6.99 -14.62 -13.07
N PHE A 38 7.67 -15.45 -12.28
CA PHE A 38 8.17 -15.05 -10.96
C PHE A 38 9.05 -13.81 -11.02
N ASP A 39 9.99 -13.75 -11.97
CA ASP A 39 10.94 -12.64 -12.07
C ASP A 39 10.22 -11.32 -12.38
N LEU A 40 9.20 -11.38 -13.24
CA LEU A 40 8.37 -10.22 -13.56
C LEU A 40 7.54 -9.77 -12.34
N ALA A 41 6.91 -10.71 -11.63
CA ALA A 41 6.15 -10.42 -10.41
C ALA A 41 7.04 -9.78 -9.33
N LYS A 42 8.24 -10.33 -9.13
CA LYS A 42 9.21 -9.86 -8.13
C LYS A 42 9.69 -8.44 -8.45
N GLU A 43 10.06 -8.16 -9.70
CA GLU A 43 10.47 -6.81 -10.09
C GLU A 43 9.32 -5.80 -10.03
N ALA A 44 8.12 -6.18 -10.49
CA ALA A 44 6.94 -5.31 -10.41
C ALA A 44 6.60 -4.94 -8.95
N LEU A 45 6.57 -5.93 -8.05
CA LEU A 45 6.30 -5.68 -6.63
C LEU A 45 7.44 -4.95 -5.92
N ARG A 46 8.70 -5.13 -6.35
CA ARG A 46 9.84 -4.33 -5.87
C ARG A 46 9.68 -2.85 -6.23
N LEU A 47 9.24 -2.55 -7.45
CA LEU A 47 8.97 -1.18 -7.89
C LEU A 47 7.78 -0.56 -7.15
N ALA A 48 6.70 -1.33 -6.95
CA ALA A 48 5.53 -0.89 -6.18
C ALA A 48 5.91 -0.56 -4.73
N ALA A 49 6.77 -1.36 -4.11
CA ALA A 49 7.26 -1.12 -2.75
C ALA A 49 7.92 0.26 -2.58
N GLN A 50 8.61 0.78 -3.61
CA GLN A 50 9.24 2.11 -3.57
C GLN A 50 8.24 3.27 -3.52
N LYS A 51 6.95 3.01 -3.79
CA LYS A 51 5.87 4.01 -3.75
C LYS A 51 5.06 3.97 -2.47
N LEU A 52 5.32 2.98 -1.60
CA LEU A 52 4.61 2.83 -0.34
C LEU A 52 5.43 3.45 0.81
N PRO A 53 4.76 4.11 1.78
CA PRO A 53 5.44 4.74 2.91
C PRO A 53 5.83 3.74 4.03
N ILE A 54 5.94 2.46 3.72
CA ILE A 54 6.19 1.38 4.68
C ILE A 54 7.15 0.35 4.11
N LYS A 55 7.89 -0.34 5.00
CA LYS A 55 8.70 -1.50 4.60
C LYS A 55 7.77 -2.66 4.22
N THR A 56 8.02 -3.29 3.08
CA THR A 56 7.29 -4.46 2.60
C THR A 56 8.22 -5.66 2.45
N LYS A 57 7.63 -6.85 2.36
CA LYS A 57 8.33 -8.10 2.09
C LYS A 57 7.63 -8.80 0.92
N PHE A 58 8.39 -9.23 -0.07
CA PHE A 58 7.88 -10.11 -1.12
C PHE A 58 7.76 -11.53 -0.55
N ILE A 59 6.60 -12.15 -0.75
CA ILE A 59 6.31 -13.52 -0.34
C ILE A 59 5.65 -14.25 -1.49
N VAL A 60 5.80 -15.58 -1.51
CA VAL A 60 5.05 -16.49 -2.38
C VAL A 60 4.07 -17.28 -1.54
N ARG A 61 3.01 -17.78 -2.18
CA ARG A 61 2.11 -18.73 -1.52
C ARG A 61 2.89 -19.99 -1.12
N HIS A 62 2.44 -20.65 -0.06
CA HIS A 62 3.13 -21.84 0.48
C HIS A 62 3.10 -23.03 -0.48
N ASP A 63 2.08 -23.09 -1.36
CA ASP A 63 1.87 -24.10 -2.38
C ASP A 63 2.45 -23.72 -3.75
N TYR A 64 3.21 -22.63 -3.83
CA TYR A 64 3.85 -22.20 -5.08
C TYR A 64 5.02 -23.13 -5.42
N ASP A 65 4.91 -23.82 -6.55
CA ASP A 65 5.99 -24.62 -7.12
C ASP A 65 6.69 -23.82 -8.22
N TYR A 66 7.99 -23.63 -8.07
CA TYR A 66 8.83 -22.87 -9.00
C TYR A 66 9.09 -23.62 -10.30
N ASN A 67 8.87 -24.93 -10.31
CA ASN A 67 9.13 -25.80 -11.46
C ASN A 67 7.87 -26.19 -12.24
N LYS A 68 6.72 -25.63 -11.87
CA LYS A 68 5.45 -25.82 -12.56
C LYS A 68 5.23 -24.80 -13.67
#